data_AF-A0A662XFG6-F1
#
_entry.id   AF-A0A662XFG6-F1
#
_cell.length_a   1.000
_cell.length_b   1.000
_cell.length_c   1.000
_cell.angle_alpha   90.00
_cell.angle_beta   90.00
_cell.angle_gamma   90.00
#
_symmetry.space_group_name_H-M   'P 1'
#
loop_
_entity.id
_entity.type
_entity.pdbx_description
1 polymer ?
#
loop_
_entity_poly.entity_id
_entity_poly.type
_entity_poly.pdbx_seq_one_letter_code
_entity_poly.pdbx_strand_id
1 'polypeptide(L)'
;LLYHFGHCGDPAGAYSDSLSQFYCPEDQFNDLASLMAVSYAISMKQLLHFTSDASFTPFSLCMFFVAFCIFACWTYGIAVPSGLCVPSQLSGAAYCWICVMIVLYLGLPVGAHDGMFVLIDSASIPGGMACMTISLTCIILECTGVIKWGLPIMVSLMAARWVGNSFDEELYDIHIYLNHLPSSPTCVPQIANVSEIFDVPKDCNHGGFPVVKPRRRDAAGGGHRAIPGAKSKFPRFAGIINRYHPCVLLQRKDYFIEKLEPLVRTPAGYATLLYNDQSALSHRDVEGSYPRYPSIHEIQLDEDERDL
;
A
#
# COMPACT_ATOMS: atom_id res chain seq x y z
N LEU A 1 -17.71 -31.15 4.49
CA LEU A 1 -16.78 -32.24 4.15
C LEU A 1 -15.56 -32.27 5.07
N LEU A 2 -14.90 -31.14 5.37
CA LEU A 2 -13.77 -31.14 6.33
C LEU A 2 -14.12 -31.62 7.74
N TYR A 3 -15.33 -31.32 8.25
CA TYR A 3 -15.73 -31.70 9.62
C TYR A 3 -15.80 -33.22 9.89
N HIS A 4 -15.79 -34.07 8.86
CA HIS A 4 -15.75 -35.52 9.02
C HIS A 4 -14.31 -36.07 9.19
N PHE A 5 -13.30 -35.28 8.85
CA PHE A 5 -11.89 -35.73 8.85
C PHE A 5 -11.14 -35.44 10.14
N GLY A 6 -11.73 -34.70 11.09
CA GLY A 6 -11.09 -34.42 12.36
C GLY A 6 -11.10 -35.63 13.30
N HIS A 7 -10.12 -35.65 14.21
CA HIS A 7 -9.99 -36.64 15.26
C HIS A 7 -10.77 -36.19 16.50
N CYS A 8 -11.42 -37.13 17.18
CA CYS A 8 -12.11 -36.87 18.43
C CYS A 8 -11.12 -36.99 19.59
N GLY A 9 -11.02 -35.94 20.40
CA GLY A 9 -10.20 -35.90 21.60
C GLY A 9 -11.01 -35.54 22.83
N ASP A 10 -10.51 -35.91 24.00
CA ASP A 10 -11.11 -35.50 25.28
C ASP A 10 -10.70 -34.05 25.59
N PRO A 11 -11.64 -33.17 25.98
CA PRO A 11 -11.36 -31.76 26.23
C PRO A 11 -10.45 -31.60 27.44
N ALA A 12 -9.18 -31.23 27.22
CA ALA A 12 -8.24 -30.94 28.30
C ALA A 12 -7.45 -29.65 28.03
N GLY A 13 -7.61 -28.64 28.90
CA GLY A 13 -6.84 -27.39 28.84
C GLY A 13 -7.68 -26.13 29.00
N ALA A 14 -7.01 -24.97 28.98
CA ALA A 14 -7.67 -23.66 29.02
C ALA A 14 -8.46 -23.40 27.72
N TYR A 15 -9.67 -22.82 27.80
CA TYR A 15 -10.59 -22.60 26.66
C TYR A 15 -11.32 -23.86 26.13
N SER A 16 -11.45 -24.91 26.95
CA SER A 16 -12.26 -26.10 26.65
C SER A 16 -13.71 -25.79 26.24
N ASP A 17 -14.31 -24.76 26.84
CA ASP A 17 -15.72 -24.36 26.60
C ASP A 17 -15.96 -23.83 25.17
N SER A 18 -14.88 -23.49 24.46
CA SER A 18 -14.92 -22.98 23.09
C SER A 18 -14.61 -24.05 22.03
N LEU A 19 -14.37 -25.29 22.46
CA LEU A 19 -14.15 -26.42 21.57
C LEU A 19 -15.49 -26.88 21.00
N SER A 20 -15.51 -27.18 19.71
CA SER A 20 -16.72 -27.59 19.02
C SER A 20 -16.80 -29.11 18.93
N GLN A 21 -17.89 -29.67 19.45
CA GLN A 21 -18.24 -31.07 19.27
C GLN A 21 -18.98 -31.25 17.93
N PHE A 22 -18.30 -31.85 16.96
CA PHE A 22 -18.90 -32.23 15.67
C PHE A 22 -18.58 -33.69 15.36
N TYR A 23 -19.62 -34.50 15.16
CA TYR A 23 -19.49 -35.93 14.81
C TYR A 23 -18.64 -36.76 15.79
N CYS A 24 -18.59 -36.36 17.07
CA CYS A 24 -17.88 -37.06 18.14
C CYS A 24 -18.84 -37.53 19.26
N PRO A 25 -18.48 -38.55 20.04
CA PRO A 25 -19.19 -38.99 21.25
C PRO A 25 -19.45 -37.84 22.23
N GLU A 26 -20.40 -38.03 23.15
CA GLU A 26 -20.64 -37.05 24.23
C GLU A 26 -19.34 -36.82 25.04
N ASP A 27 -19.11 -35.56 25.39
CA ASP A 27 -17.89 -35.06 26.05
C ASP A 27 -16.59 -35.14 25.24
N GLN A 28 -16.63 -35.34 23.91
CA GLN A 28 -15.46 -35.25 23.04
C GLN A 28 -15.55 -34.11 22.04
N PHE A 29 -14.42 -33.51 21.70
CA PHE A 29 -14.34 -32.44 20.70
C PHE A 29 -13.67 -32.92 19.41
N ASN A 30 -14.03 -32.29 18.30
CA ASN A 30 -13.38 -32.54 17.02
C ASN A 30 -12.30 -31.49 16.79
N ASP A 31 -11.06 -31.94 16.62
CA ASP A 31 -9.89 -31.08 16.58
C ASP A 31 -9.89 -30.10 15.39
N LEU A 32 -10.14 -30.59 14.18
CA LEU A 32 -10.21 -29.78 12.95
C LEU A 32 -11.43 -28.86 12.95
N ALA A 33 -12.56 -29.35 13.44
CA ALA A 33 -13.77 -28.53 13.51
C ALA A 33 -13.61 -27.36 14.49
N SER A 34 -12.93 -27.59 15.62
CA SER A 34 -12.68 -26.55 16.62
C SER A 34 -11.77 -25.43 16.09
N LEU A 35 -10.88 -25.74 15.14
CA LEU A 35 -10.04 -24.73 14.49
C LEU A 35 -10.79 -23.98 13.38
N MET A 36 -11.62 -24.66 12.59
CA MET A 36 -12.26 -24.08 11.39
C MET A 36 -13.64 -23.47 11.60
N ALA A 37 -14.46 -24.02 12.50
CA ALA A 37 -15.85 -23.61 12.70
C ALA A 37 -15.97 -22.40 13.64
N VAL A 38 -14.91 -22.11 14.40
CA VAL A 38 -14.91 -21.05 15.41
C VAL A 38 -14.30 -19.77 14.82
N SER A 39 -14.57 -18.62 15.46
CA SER A 39 -13.97 -17.35 15.08
C SER A 39 -12.44 -17.41 15.14
N TYR A 40 -11.77 -16.78 14.17
CA TYR A 40 -10.31 -16.71 14.05
C TYR A 40 -9.61 -16.26 15.34
N ALA A 41 -10.23 -15.37 16.12
CA ALA A 41 -9.69 -14.91 17.39
C ALA A 41 -9.65 -16.01 18.46
N ILE A 42 -10.61 -16.93 18.43
CA ILE A 42 -10.65 -18.07 19.35
C ILE A 42 -9.71 -19.16 18.87
N SER A 43 -9.69 -19.47 17.56
CA SER A 43 -8.75 -20.44 16.99
C SER A 43 -7.29 -20.06 17.28
N MET A 44 -6.96 -18.76 17.22
CA MET A 44 -5.63 -18.27 17.59
C MET A 44 -5.30 -18.52 19.06
N LYS A 45 -6.25 -18.24 19.97
CA LYS A 45 -6.05 -18.48 21.41
C LYS A 45 -5.88 -19.96 21.71
N GLN A 46 -6.64 -20.83 21.04
CA GLN A 46 -6.51 -22.27 21.15
C GLN A 46 -5.13 -22.74 20.66
N LEU A 47 -4.66 -22.25 19.51
CA LEU A 47 -3.32 -22.59 19.01
C LEU A 47 -2.19 -22.09 19.93
N LEU A 48 -2.36 -20.96 20.64
CA LEU A 48 -1.31 -20.40 21.49
C LEU A 48 -1.30 -20.94 22.93
N HIS A 49 -2.46 -21.28 23.50
CA HIS A 49 -2.60 -21.62 24.92
C HIS A 49 -2.98 -23.08 25.19
N PHE A 50 -3.50 -23.81 24.20
CA PHE A 50 -3.93 -25.20 24.36
C PHE A 50 -2.73 -26.15 24.21
N THR A 51 -1.82 -26.12 25.17
CA THR A 51 -0.56 -26.89 25.16
C THR A 51 -0.41 -27.62 26.49
N SER A 52 -0.63 -28.94 26.50
CA SER A 52 0.21 -29.93 27.21
C SER A 52 -0.39 -31.35 27.20
N ASP A 53 -1.73 -31.54 27.18
CA ASP A 53 -2.30 -32.90 27.39
C ASP A 53 -3.41 -33.34 26.41
N ALA A 54 -3.93 -32.45 25.55
CA ALA A 54 -4.83 -32.78 24.43
C ALA A 54 -4.37 -32.09 23.15
N SER A 55 -3.25 -32.55 22.59
CA SER A 55 -2.65 -31.96 21.39
C SER A 55 -3.53 -32.15 20.16
N PHE A 56 -3.62 -31.10 19.34
CA PHE A 56 -4.18 -31.22 17.99
C PHE A 56 -3.40 -32.26 17.18
N THR A 57 -4.09 -33.10 16.41
CA THR A 57 -3.39 -34.08 15.59
C THR A 57 -2.62 -33.38 14.46
N PRO A 58 -1.41 -33.84 14.10
CA PRO A 58 -0.60 -33.22 13.05
C PRO A 58 -1.31 -33.25 11.70
N PHE A 59 -2.16 -34.27 11.47
CA PHE A 59 -2.96 -34.39 10.27
C PHE A 59 -3.99 -33.26 10.15
N SER A 60 -4.75 -32.99 11.22
CA SER A 60 -5.74 -31.90 11.24
C SER A 60 -5.09 -30.53 11.09
N LEU A 61 -3.93 -30.30 11.73
CA LEU A 61 -3.16 -29.06 11.56
C LEU A 61 -2.67 -28.86 10.13
N CYS A 62 -2.18 -29.93 9.48
CA CYS A 62 -1.74 -29.87 8.09
C CYS A 62 -2.91 -29.55 7.14
N MET A 63 -4.06 -30.20 7.34
CA MET A 63 -5.28 -29.92 6.58
C MET A 63 -5.73 -28.47 6.77
N PHE A 64 -5.69 -27.96 8.01
CA PHE A 64 -6.00 -26.57 8.33
C PHE A 64 -5.05 -25.60 7.62
N PHE A 65 -3.73 -25.82 7.71
CA PHE A 65 -2.72 -25.00 7.05
C PHE A 65 -2.94 -24.91 5.54
N VAL A 66 -3.07 -26.05 4.86
CA VAL A 66 -3.25 -26.10 3.40
C VAL A 66 -4.57 -25.44 2.98
N ALA A 67 -5.67 -25.71 3.70
CA ALA A 67 -6.96 -25.11 3.39
C ALA A 67 -6.92 -23.57 3.54
N PHE A 68 -6.33 -23.06 4.62
CA PHE A 68 -6.22 -21.61 4.85
C PHE A 68 -5.29 -20.93 3.86
N CYS A 69 -4.19 -21.56 3.44
CA CYS A 69 -3.33 -21.02 2.39
C CYS A 69 -4.08 -20.91 1.05
N ILE A 70 -4.80 -21.96 0.64
CA ILE A 70 -5.58 -21.93 -0.61
C ILE A 70 -6.69 -20.88 -0.55
N PHE A 71 -7.44 -20.82 0.56
CA PHE A 71 -8.49 -19.82 0.72
C PHE A 71 -7.94 -18.40 0.77
N ALA A 72 -6.81 -18.16 1.45
CA ALA A 72 -6.17 -16.85 1.47
C ALA A 72 -5.76 -16.40 0.05
N CYS A 73 -5.18 -17.30 -0.76
CA CYS A 73 -4.84 -16.99 -2.15
C CYS A 73 -6.08 -16.71 -3.00
N TRP A 74 -7.16 -17.48 -2.85
CA TRP A 74 -8.39 -17.26 -3.61
C TRP A 74 -9.15 -16.01 -3.20
N THR A 75 -9.27 -15.72 -1.90
CA THR A 75 -10.05 -14.58 -1.42
C THR A 75 -9.33 -13.26 -1.65
N TYR A 76 -7.99 -13.27 -1.71
CA TYR A 76 -7.22 -12.05 -1.93
C TYR A 76 -7.50 -11.38 -3.27
N GLY A 77 -7.73 -12.16 -4.33
CA GLY A 77 -8.03 -11.63 -5.66
C GLY A 77 -9.48 -11.18 -5.87
N ILE A 78 -10.34 -11.26 -4.85
CA ILE A 78 -11.75 -10.91 -4.97
C ILE A 78 -11.92 -9.40 -4.69
N ALA A 79 -12.85 -8.75 -5.43
CA ALA A 79 -13.24 -7.36 -5.22
C ALA A 79 -14.06 -7.15 -3.93
N VAL A 80 -13.53 -7.58 -2.79
CA VAL A 80 -14.14 -7.43 -1.46
C VAL A 80 -13.10 -6.81 -0.53
N PRO A 81 -13.45 -5.75 0.23
CA PRO A 81 -12.55 -5.17 1.21
C PRO A 81 -12.29 -6.18 2.33
N SER A 82 -11.13 -6.84 2.30
CA SER A 82 -10.75 -7.87 3.25
C SER A 82 -9.28 -7.75 3.64
N GLY A 83 -8.96 -8.21 4.85
CA GLY A 83 -7.59 -8.23 5.37
C GLY A 83 -7.00 -9.63 5.31
N LEU A 84 -5.72 -9.73 4.93
CA LEU A 84 -4.99 -11.01 4.83
C LEU A 84 -4.16 -11.36 6.07
N CYS A 85 -3.88 -10.38 6.94
CA CYS A 85 -2.94 -10.57 8.05
C CYS A 85 -3.39 -11.66 9.03
N VAL A 86 -4.66 -11.66 9.44
CA VAL A 86 -5.21 -12.63 10.40
C VAL A 86 -5.21 -14.08 9.87
N PRO A 87 -5.72 -14.38 8.65
CA PRO A 87 -5.69 -15.75 8.14
C PRO A 87 -4.26 -16.27 7.91
N SER A 88 -3.31 -15.42 7.47
CA SER A 88 -1.90 -15.81 7.35
C SER A 88 -1.22 -16.06 8.71
N GLN A 89 -1.65 -15.33 9.74
CA GLN A 89 -1.13 -15.50 11.08
C GLN A 89 -1.59 -16.86 11.67
N LEU A 90 -2.83 -17.27 11.40
CA LEU A 90 -3.36 -18.58 11.79
C LEU A 90 -2.67 -19.74 11.07
N SER A 91 -2.41 -19.61 9.77
CA SER A 91 -1.68 -20.65 9.02
C SER A 91 -0.25 -20.81 9.55
N GLY A 92 0.42 -19.71 9.90
CA GLY A 92 1.74 -19.77 10.55
C GLY A 92 1.72 -20.47 11.90
N ALA A 93 0.73 -20.18 12.74
CA ALA A 93 0.58 -20.89 14.01
C ALA A 93 0.43 -22.41 13.81
N ALA A 94 -0.39 -22.83 12.83
CA ALA A 94 -0.58 -24.25 12.53
C ALA A 94 0.69 -24.91 11.94
N TYR A 95 1.42 -24.21 11.07
CA TYR A 95 2.70 -24.70 10.53
C TYR A 95 3.73 -24.91 11.63
N CYS A 96 3.85 -23.96 12.55
CA CYS A 96 4.78 -24.06 13.67
C CYS A 96 4.51 -25.28 14.55
N TRP A 97 3.24 -25.58 14.83
CA TRP A 97 2.88 -26.77 15.62
C TRP A 97 3.37 -28.07 14.98
N ILE A 98 3.27 -28.17 13.65
CA ILE A 98 3.80 -29.31 12.90
C ILE A 98 5.32 -29.40 13.10
N CYS A 99 6.03 -28.27 13.01
CA CYS A 99 7.48 -28.22 13.26
C CYS A 99 7.85 -28.60 14.70
N VAL A 100 7.13 -28.07 15.71
CA VAL A 100 7.35 -28.38 17.13
C VAL A 100 7.15 -29.88 17.39
N MET A 101 6.08 -30.48 16.86
CA MET A 101 5.81 -31.92 16.97
C MET A 101 6.92 -32.76 16.35
N ILE A 102 7.48 -32.34 15.20
CA ILE A 102 8.61 -33.01 14.55
C ILE A 102 9.88 -32.91 15.42
N VAL A 103 10.17 -31.75 15.99
CA VAL A 103 11.34 -31.52 16.87
C VAL A 103 11.24 -32.37 18.13
N LEU A 104 10.04 -32.46 18.73
CA LEU A 104 9.77 -33.33 19.88
C LEU A 104 9.94 -34.80 19.53
N TYR A 105 9.46 -35.23 18.36
CA TYR A 105 9.65 -36.60 17.85
C TYR A 105 11.13 -36.96 17.66
N LEU A 106 11.96 -35.98 17.28
CA LEU A 106 13.41 -36.12 17.13
C LEU A 106 14.16 -36.11 18.48
N GLY A 107 13.48 -35.93 19.61
CA GLY A 107 14.07 -35.97 20.95
C GLY A 107 14.98 -34.79 21.27
N LEU A 108 14.84 -33.67 20.57
CA LEU A 108 15.60 -32.46 20.84
C LEU A 108 15.01 -31.75 22.08
N PRO A 109 15.82 -31.44 23.11
CA PRO A 109 15.32 -30.77 24.30
C PRO A 109 14.94 -29.33 23.96
N VAL A 110 13.64 -29.04 23.99
CA VAL A 110 13.12 -27.69 23.81
C VAL A 110 13.02 -27.03 25.20
N GLY A 111 13.90 -26.06 25.46
CA GLY A 111 13.95 -25.36 26.75
C GLY A 111 12.98 -24.19 26.91
N ALA A 112 12.13 -23.92 25.91
CA ALA A 112 11.21 -22.79 25.87
C ALA A 112 9.75 -23.26 25.67
N HIS A 113 8.79 -22.45 26.11
CA HIS A 113 7.36 -22.77 25.97
C HIS A 113 6.93 -22.83 24.49
N ASP A 114 6.20 -23.88 24.11
CA ASP A 114 5.75 -24.10 22.73
C ASP A 114 4.96 -22.92 22.16
N GLY A 115 4.11 -22.31 22.98
CA GLY A 115 3.33 -21.12 22.60
C GLY A 115 4.19 -19.93 22.15
N MET A 116 5.44 -19.82 22.62
CA MET A 116 6.37 -18.79 22.16
C MET A 116 6.84 -19.06 20.73
N PHE A 117 7.19 -20.30 20.39
CA PHE A 117 7.59 -20.66 19.03
C PHE A 117 6.43 -20.48 18.06
N VAL A 118 5.24 -20.93 18.46
CA VAL A 118 4.00 -20.78 17.68
C VAL A 118 3.73 -19.31 17.39
N LEU A 119 3.86 -18.45 18.39
CA LEU A 119 3.70 -17.01 18.21
C LEU A 119 4.72 -16.39 17.25
N ILE A 120 6.01 -16.76 17.38
CA ILE A 120 7.10 -16.25 16.54
C ILE A 120 6.86 -16.60 15.07
N ASP A 121 6.45 -17.83 14.80
CA ASP A 121 6.25 -18.32 13.43
C ASP A 121 4.92 -17.82 12.84
N SER A 122 3.88 -17.72 13.68
CA SER A 122 2.62 -17.04 13.37
C SER A 122 2.85 -15.60 12.89
N ALA A 123 3.83 -14.88 13.46
CA ALA A 123 4.26 -13.57 13.00
C ALA A 123 5.07 -13.60 11.70
N SER A 124 5.89 -14.64 11.52
CA SER A 124 6.86 -14.78 10.43
C SER A 124 6.20 -14.78 9.05
N ILE A 125 5.10 -15.52 8.86
CA ILE A 125 4.38 -15.61 7.58
C ILE A 125 3.87 -14.23 7.10
N PRO A 126 3.06 -13.49 7.88
CA PRO A 126 2.65 -12.13 7.50
C PRO A 126 3.86 -11.20 7.35
N GLY A 127 4.91 -11.36 8.16
CA GLY A 127 6.16 -10.61 8.03
C GLY A 127 6.88 -10.81 6.70
N GLY A 128 6.85 -12.01 6.13
CA GLY A 128 7.45 -12.33 4.83
C GLY A 128 6.61 -11.88 3.64
N MET A 129 5.28 -11.94 3.73
CA MET A 129 4.40 -11.55 2.60
C MET A 129 4.19 -10.04 2.48
N ALA A 130 4.09 -9.35 3.62
CA ALA A 130 3.74 -7.93 3.70
C ALA A 130 4.93 -7.02 4.02
N CYS A 131 6.05 -7.61 4.49
CA CYS A 131 7.30 -6.93 4.84
C CYS A 131 7.18 -5.73 5.82
N MET A 132 6.08 -5.67 6.57
CA MET A 132 5.85 -4.74 7.67
C MET A 132 6.50 -5.24 8.97
N THR A 133 7.82 -5.37 9.01
CA THR A 133 8.52 -6.05 10.12
C THR A 133 8.48 -5.27 11.44
N ILE A 134 8.76 -3.97 11.44
CA ILE A 134 8.84 -3.17 12.68
C ILE A 134 7.46 -2.96 13.30
N SER A 135 6.46 -2.61 12.48
CA SER A 135 5.09 -2.37 12.95
C SER A 135 4.46 -3.65 13.48
N LEU A 136 4.59 -4.77 12.76
CA LEU A 136 4.06 -6.06 13.20
C LEU A 136 4.72 -6.55 14.50
N THR A 137 6.04 -6.39 14.63
CA THR A 137 6.75 -6.71 15.89
C THR A 137 6.17 -5.93 17.05
N CYS A 138 5.93 -4.62 16.87
CA CYS A 138 5.39 -3.76 17.91
C CYS A 138 3.97 -4.18 18.33
N ILE A 139 3.10 -4.45 17.35
CA ILE A 139 1.72 -4.90 17.61
C ILE A 139 1.71 -6.19 18.42
N ILE A 140 2.53 -7.18 18.04
CA ILE A 140 2.59 -8.47 18.74
C ILE A 140 3.16 -8.30 20.15
N LEU A 141 4.16 -7.44 20.32
CA LEU A 141 4.74 -7.14 21.63
C LEU A 141 3.74 -6.41 22.56
N GLU A 142 2.92 -5.52 22.00
CA GLU A 142 1.84 -4.85 22.73
C GLU A 142 0.70 -5.83 23.10
N CYS A 143 0.29 -6.69 22.17
CA CYS A 143 -0.76 -7.69 22.44
C CYS A 143 -0.32 -8.75 23.47
N THR A 144 0.95 -9.14 23.48
CA THR A 144 1.48 -10.14 24.42
C THR A 144 1.85 -9.55 25.77
N GLY A 145 2.22 -8.26 25.82
CA GLY A 145 2.66 -7.60 27.04
C GLY A 145 4.03 -8.08 27.57
N VAL A 146 4.76 -8.92 26.80
CA VAL A 146 6.04 -9.51 27.23
C VAL A 146 7.18 -9.02 26.32
N ILE A 147 7.83 -7.94 26.76
CA ILE A 147 8.91 -7.27 26.00
C ILE A 147 10.11 -8.20 25.75
N LYS A 148 10.35 -9.19 26.63
CA LYS A 148 11.45 -10.16 26.51
C LYS A 148 11.36 -10.99 25.23
N TRP A 149 10.18 -11.17 24.66
CA TRP A 149 9.99 -11.92 23.41
C TRP A 149 10.25 -11.07 22.16
N GLY A 150 10.46 -9.77 22.29
CA GLY A 150 10.64 -8.86 21.15
C GLY A 150 11.88 -9.18 20.30
N LEU A 151 13.01 -9.53 20.93
CA LEU A 151 14.26 -9.84 20.21
C LEU A 151 14.13 -11.06 19.28
N PRO A 152 13.65 -12.23 19.74
CA PRO A 152 13.48 -13.39 18.85
C PRO A 152 12.42 -13.15 17.76
N ILE A 153 11.34 -12.43 18.06
CA ILE A 153 10.31 -12.07 17.06
C ILE A 153 10.91 -11.15 15.98
N MET A 154 11.71 -10.14 16.37
CA MET A 154 12.33 -9.23 15.41
C MET A 154 13.31 -9.97 14.49
N VAL A 155 14.13 -10.87 15.06
CA VAL A 155 15.11 -11.65 14.28
C VAL A 155 14.40 -12.60 13.30
N SER A 156 13.32 -13.28 13.72
CA SER A 156 12.57 -14.16 12.82
C SER A 156 11.91 -13.39 11.69
N LEU A 157 11.29 -12.24 11.97
CA LEU A 157 10.67 -11.37 10.98
C LEU A 157 11.69 -10.79 9.99
N MET A 158 12.88 -10.41 10.46
CA MET A 158 13.97 -9.95 9.59
C MET A 158 14.46 -11.07 8.66
N ALA A 159 14.62 -12.29 9.18
CA ALA A 159 14.99 -13.43 8.37
C ALA A 159 13.91 -13.77 7.33
N ALA A 160 12.63 -13.79 7.74
CA ALA A 160 11.50 -14.03 6.84
C ALA A 160 11.44 -12.99 5.72
N ARG A 161 11.63 -11.71 6.05
CA ARG A 161 11.70 -10.63 5.06
C ARG A 161 12.85 -10.80 4.08
N TRP A 162 14.06 -11.11 4.56
CA TRP A 162 15.21 -11.32 3.66
C TRP A 162 14.97 -12.46 2.68
N VAL A 163 14.38 -13.56 3.16
CA VAL A 163 14.03 -14.68 2.30
C VAL A 163 12.94 -14.27 1.31
N GLY A 164 11.86 -13.61 1.76
CA GLY A 164 10.77 -13.13 0.91
C GLY A 164 11.25 -12.21 -0.21
N ASN A 165 12.00 -11.16 0.15
CA ASN A 165 12.55 -10.19 -0.81
C ASN A 165 13.58 -10.78 -1.78
N SER A 166 14.10 -11.98 -1.51
CA SER A 166 15.00 -12.68 -2.43
C SER A 166 14.23 -13.42 -3.54
N PHE A 167 12.97 -13.77 -3.31
CA PHE A 167 12.13 -14.47 -4.28
C PHE A 167 11.23 -13.52 -5.06
N ASP A 168 10.47 -12.68 -4.36
CA ASP A 168 9.43 -11.84 -4.95
C ASP A 168 9.37 -10.46 -4.27
N GLU A 169 8.71 -9.51 -4.95
CA GLU A 169 8.42 -8.19 -4.38
C GLU A 169 7.26 -8.27 -3.37
N GLU A 170 7.21 -7.32 -2.43
CA GLU A 170 6.26 -7.32 -1.32
C GLU A 170 4.81 -7.24 -1.88
N LEU A 171 3.87 -8.00 -1.31
CA LEU A 171 2.53 -8.20 -1.89
C LEU A 171 1.77 -6.88 -2.17
N TYR A 172 1.95 -5.91 -1.27
CA TYR A 172 1.35 -4.59 -1.37
C TYR A 172 1.98 -3.74 -2.49
N ASP A 173 3.29 -3.86 -2.72
CA ASP A 173 3.99 -3.13 -3.77
C ASP A 173 3.59 -3.64 -5.16
N ILE A 174 3.39 -4.96 -5.31
CA ILE A 174 2.85 -5.55 -6.53
C ILE A 174 1.48 -4.96 -6.88
N HIS A 175 0.60 -4.78 -5.89
CA HIS A 175 -0.72 -4.17 -6.11
C HIS A 175 -0.61 -2.70 -6.52
N ILE A 176 0.35 -1.96 -5.97
CA ILE A 176 0.61 -0.58 -6.36
C ILE A 176 1.10 -0.53 -7.82
N TYR A 177 2.00 -1.44 -8.21
CA TYR A 177 2.50 -1.54 -9.57
C TYR A 177 1.40 -1.87 -10.59
N LEU A 178 0.55 -2.87 -10.27
CA LEU A 178 -0.57 -3.29 -11.13
C LEU A 178 -1.63 -2.20 -11.30
N ASN A 179 -1.74 -1.25 -10.36
CA ASN A 179 -2.65 -0.11 -10.46
C ASN A 179 -2.15 1.01 -11.40
N HIS A 180 -1.12 0.76 -12.22
CA HIS A 180 -0.65 1.62 -13.31
C HIS A 180 -0.39 3.08 -12.90
N LEU A 181 0.46 3.31 -11.90
CA LEU A 181 1.04 4.63 -11.67
C LEU A 181 2.23 4.84 -12.63
N PRO A 182 2.12 5.68 -13.68
CA PRO A 182 3.18 5.81 -14.68
C PRO A 182 4.37 6.61 -14.16
N SER A 183 5.59 6.19 -14.53
CA SER A 183 6.85 6.63 -13.94
C SER A 183 7.79 7.43 -14.85
N SER A 184 7.41 7.80 -16.08
CA SER A 184 8.32 8.52 -17.00
C SER A 184 7.98 10.01 -17.16
N PRO A 185 8.81 10.95 -16.68
CA PRO A 185 8.53 12.38 -16.77
C PRO A 185 8.71 12.92 -18.19
N THR A 186 7.74 13.71 -18.65
CA THR A 186 7.78 14.46 -19.92
C THR A 186 8.12 15.92 -19.63
N CYS A 187 9.07 16.48 -20.37
CA CYS A 187 9.58 17.84 -20.16
C CYS A 187 9.09 18.79 -21.28
N VAL A 188 8.53 19.94 -20.90
CA VAL A 188 8.14 21.03 -21.83
C VAL A 188 9.11 22.22 -21.78
N PRO A 189 9.31 22.95 -22.89
CA PRO A 189 10.16 24.14 -22.95
C PRO A 189 9.57 25.34 -22.18
N GLN A 190 10.38 26.40 -21.96
CA GLN A 190 10.01 27.56 -21.13
C GLN A 190 8.96 28.48 -21.80
N ILE A 191 8.98 28.55 -23.13
CA ILE A 191 7.98 29.23 -23.95
C ILE A 191 7.39 28.10 -24.77
N ALA A 192 6.26 27.61 -24.31
CA ALA A 192 5.51 26.53 -24.89
C ALA A 192 4.17 27.13 -25.30
N ASN A 193 3.72 26.82 -26.51
CA ASN A 193 2.38 27.22 -26.94
C ASN A 193 1.36 26.58 -26.00
N VAL A 194 0.18 27.20 -25.86
CA VAL A 194 -0.94 26.66 -25.09
C VAL A 194 -1.27 25.23 -25.54
N SER A 195 -1.09 24.90 -26.83
CA SER A 195 -1.17 23.54 -27.37
C SER A 195 -0.23 22.55 -26.67
N GLU A 196 1.06 22.86 -26.52
CA GLU A 196 2.03 21.99 -25.84
C GLU A 196 1.69 21.78 -24.36
N ILE A 197 1.22 22.83 -23.67
CA ILE A 197 0.78 22.75 -22.26
C ILE A 197 -0.52 21.94 -22.13
N PHE A 198 -1.39 21.96 -23.14
CA PHE A 198 -2.62 21.17 -23.19
C PHE A 198 -2.38 19.70 -23.53
N ASP A 199 -1.36 19.40 -24.34
CA ASP A 199 -1.01 18.05 -24.75
C ASP A 199 -0.26 17.27 -23.64
N VAL A 200 0.56 17.94 -22.81
CA VAL A 200 1.27 17.26 -21.70
C VAL A 200 0.33 16.55 -20.71
N PRO A 201 -0.73 17.18 -20.18
CA PRO A 201 -1.69 16.50 -19.33
C PRO A 201 -2.56 15.48 -20.08
N LYS A 202 -2.59 15.48 -21.41
CA LYS A 202 -3.28 14.42 -22.18
C LYS A 202 -2.41 13.18 -22.33
N ASP A 203 -1.13 13.39 -22.61
CA ASP A 203 -0.17 12.32 -22.87
C ASP A 203 0.40 11.73 -21.57
N CYS A 204 0.33 12.46 -20.45
CA CYS A 204 0.93 12.07 -19.18
C CYS A 204 -0.08 12.06 -18.03
N ASN A 205 0.00 11.04 -17.17
CA ASN A 205 -0.85 10.94 -15.96
C ASN A 205 -0.20 11.49 -14.68
N HIS A 206 0.92 12.20 -14.78
CA HIS A 206 1.68 12.71 -13.63
C HIS A 206 0.88 13.74 -12.81
N GLY A 207 1.02 13.68 -11.48
CA GLY A 207 0.35 14.60 -10.57
C GLY A 207 0.96 16.00 -10.51
N GLY A 208 2.22 16.16 -10.92
CA GLY A 208 2.92 17.44 -10.92
C GLY A 208 4.13 17.48 -11.84
N PHE A 209 4.48 18.69 -12.26
CA PHE A 209 5.49 18.97 -13.27
C PHE A 209 6.55 19.93 -12.73
N PRO A 210 7.86 19.64 -12.87
CA PRO A 210 8.91 20.55 -12.43
C PRO A 210 9.00 21.77 -13.36
N VAL A 211 8.98 22.97 -12.77
CA VAL A 211 9.13 24.25 -13.48
C VAL A 211 10.61 24.66 -13.42
N VAL A 212 11.23 24.80 -14.58
CA VAL A 212 12.66 25.16 -14.69
C VAL A 212 12.82 26.48 -15.44
N LYS A 213 13.54 27.43 -14.84
CA LYS A 213 13.90 28.71 -15.46
C LYS A 213 15.26 28.58 -16.17
N PRO A 214 15.33 28.66 -17.52
CA PRO A 214 16.60 28.68 -18.21
C PRO A 214 17.33 30.00 -17.92
N ARG A 215 18.66 29.91 -17.78
CA ARG A 215 19.49 31.05 -17.37
C ARG A 215 19.99 31.79 -18.61
N ARG A 216 19.17 32.70 -19.14
CA ARG A 216 19.42 33.70 -20.20
C ARG A 216 20.61 33.42 -21.15
N ARG A 217 20.27 32.92 -22.34
CA ARG A 217 20.87 33.37 -23.61
C ARG A 217 19.90 33.31 -24.80
N ASP A 218 18.76 32.63 -24.66
CA ASP A 218 17.87 32.31 -25.79
C ASP A 218 16.53 33.07 -25.78
N ALA A 219 16.38 34.12 -24.96
CA ALA A 219 15.12 34.86 -24.79
C ALA A 219 14.85 35.94 -25.86
N ALA A 220 15.46 35.84 -27.05
CA ALA A 220 15.12 36.67 -28.18
C ALA A 220 14.90 35.76 -29.38
N GLY A 221 13.67 35.72 -29.90
CA GLY A 221 13.26 34.93 -31.06
C GLY A 221 13.93 35.37 -32.36
N GLY A 222 15.25 35.19 -32.46
CA GLY A 222 16.02 35.40 -33.66
C GLY A 222 16.96 34.22 -33.84
N GLY A 223 16.78 33.45 -34.92
CA GLY A 223 17.52 32.23 -35.24
C GLY A 223 19.03 32.45 -35.41
N HIS A 224 19.76 32.61 -34.30
CA HIS A 224 21.21 32.66 -34.29
C HIS A 224 21.75 31.35 -33.74
N ARG A 225 22.41 30.61 -34.63
CA ARG A 225 23.23 29.42 -34.35
C ARG A 225 23.97 29.55 -33.02
N ALA A 226 23.84 28.51 -32.19
CA ALA A 226 24.62 28.34 -30.98
C ALA A 226 26.12 28.51 -31.29
N ILE A 227 26.76 29.47 -30.63
CA ILE A 227 28.22 29.68 -30.72
C ILE A 227 28.90 28.50 -30.00
N PRO A 228 29.71 27.68 -30.70
CA PRO A 228 30.39 26.55 -30.08
C PRO A 228 31.46 27.07 -29.12
N GLY A 229 31.33 26.75 -27.82
CA GLY A 229 32.32 27.09 -26.79
C GLY A 229 31.78 27.83 -25.55
N ALA A 230 30.50 28.22 -25.53
CA ALA A 230 29.89 28.75 -24.32
C ALA A 230 29.47 27.61 -23.38
N LYS A 231 30.05 27.55 -22.17
CA LYS A 231 29.56 26.68 -21.09
C LYS A 231 28.06 26.98 -20.85
N SER A 232 27.18 26.10 -21.34
CA SER A 232 25.74 26.17 -21.05
C SER A 232 25.58 26.12 -19.53
N LYS A 233 25.05 27.20 -18.94
CA LYS A 233 24.75 27.23 -17.51
C LYS A 233 23.50 26.38 -17.30
N PHE A 234 23.59 25.37 -16.44
CA PHE A 234 22.46 24.52 -16.10
C PHE A 234 21.21 25.35 -15.74
N PRO A 235 20.02 24.93 -16.20
CA PRO A 235 18.79 25.65 -15.94
C PRO A 235 18.46 25.58 -14.44
N ARG A 236 17.83 26.63 -13.90
CA ARG A 236 17.51 26.73 -12.46
C ARG A 236 16.13 26.17 -12.18
N PHE A 237 16.05 25.15 -11.34
CA PHE A 237 14.77 24.70 -10.79
C PHE A 237 14.07 25.83 -10.05
N ALA A 238 12.81 26.08 -10.37
CA ALA A 238 12.01 27.17 -9.82
C ALA A 238 10.86 26.69 -8.94
N GLY A 239 10.43 25.44 -9.07
CA GLY A 239 9.37 24.83 -8.26
C GLY A 239 8.70 23.66 -8.98
N ILE A 240 7.60 23.16 -8.41
CA ILE A 240 6.73 22.14 -9.01
C ILE A 240 5.34 22.76 -9.16
N ILE A 241 4.67 22.48 -10.27
CA ILE A 241 3.28 22.83 -10.50
C ILE A 241 2.44 21.55 -10.60
N ASN A 242 1.46 21.40 -9.72
CA ASN A 242 0.52 20.26 -9.78
C ASN A 242 -0.37 20.35 -11.02
N ARG A 243 -0.80 19.20 -11.55
CA ARG A 243 -1.61 19.07 -12.78
C ARG A 243 -2.92 19.85 -12.78
N TYR A 244 -3.55 20.01 -11.63
CA TYR A 244 -4.80 20.78 -11.57
C TYR A 244 -4.58 22.27 -11.78
N HIS A 245 -3.41 22.82 -11.47
CA HIS A 245 -3.13 24.25 -11.69
C HIS A 245 -3.20 24.64 -13.18
N PRO A 246 -2.49 23.98 -14.13
CA PRO A 246 -2.64 24.29 -15.54
C PRO A 246 -4.05 23.98 -16.06
N CYS A 247 -4.74 22.93 -15.59
CA CYS A 247 -6.13 22.68 -15.99
C CYS A 247 -7.07 23.84 -15.60
N VAL A 248 -6.95 24.36 -14.37
CA VAL A 248 -7.75 25.52 -13.93
C VAL A 248 -7.37 26.79 -14.69
N LEU A 249 -6.07 27.01 -14.97
CA LEU A 249 -5.60 28.14 -15.77
C LEU A 249 -6.13 28.10 -17.21
N LEU A 250 -6.11 26.92 -17.85
CA LEU A 250 -6.64 26.71 -19.19
C LEU A 250 -8.16 26.87 -19.24
N GLN A 251 -8.89 26.32 -18.26
CA GLN A 251 -10.34 26.49 -18.18
C GLN A 251 -10.75 27.96 -18.00
N ARG A 252 -9.96 28.74 -17.26
CA ARG A 252 -10.19 30.17 -17.00
C ARG A 252 -9.58 31.09 -18.06
N LYS A 253 -8.86 30.53 -19.04
CA LYS A 253 -8.20 31.25 -20.15
C LYS A 253 -7.20 32.32 -19.70
N ASP A 254 -6.48 32.07 -18.60
CA ASP A 254 -5.49 33.02 -18.04
C ASP A 254 -4.07 32.73 -18.56
N TYR A 255 -3.82 32.98 -19.85
CA TYR A 255 -2.53 32.75 -20.53
C TYR A 255 -2.02 33.97 -21.34
N PHE A 256 -2.47 35.18 -21.01
CA PHE A 256 -2.11 36.39 -21.75
C PHE A 256 -0.62 36.76 -21.65
N ILE A 257 -0.07 37.22 -22.80
CA ILE A 257 1.33 37.61 -22.97
C ILE A 257 1.64 38.96 -22.29
N GLU A 258 0.67 39.87 -22.22
CA GLU A 258 0.81 41.16 -21.54
C GLU A 258 0.71 40.99 -20.02
N LYS A 259 1.86 41.00 -19.35
CA LYS A 259 1.93 41.13 -17.89
C LYS A 259 2.12 42.61 -17.57
N LEU A 260 1.10 43.27 -17.00
CA LEU A 260 1.28 44.61 -16.46
C LEU A 260 2.39 44.59 -15.39
N GLU A 261 3.40 45.44 -15.57
CA GLU A 261 4.31 45.82 -14.50
C GLU A 261 3.73 47.04 -13.75
N PRO A 262 3.71 47.09 -12.41
CA PRO A 262 4.11 46.04 -11.47
C PRO A 262 3.11 44.88 -11.43
N LEU A 263 3.62 43.69 -11.14
CA LEU A 263 2.86 42.43 -11.05
C LEU A 263 1.92 42.41 -9.82
N VAL A 264 1.03 43.39 -9.72
CA VAL A 264 0.01 43.48 -8.67
C VAL A 264 -1.13 42.60 -9.13
N ARG A 265 -1.12 41.34 -8.68
CA ARG A 265 -2.27 40.43 -8.84
C ARG A 265 -3.42 40.98 -8.00
N THR A 266 -4.29 41.79 -8.60
CA THR A 266 -5.54 42.19 -7.99
C THR A 266 -6.53 41.03 -8.14
N PRO A 267 -7.08 40.48 -7.05
CA PRO A 267 -8.15 39.49 -7.16
C PRO A 267 -9.37 40.14 -7.83
N ALA A 268 -10.09 39.39 -8.66
CA ALA A 268 -11.32 39.87 -9.28
C ALA A 268 -12.32 40.32 -8.20
N GLY A 269 -12.70 41.60 -8.23
CA GLY A 269 -13.79 42.14 -7.44
C GLY A 269 -15.10 42.11 -8.22
N TYR A 270 -16.23 42.37 -7.55
CA TYR A 270 -17.55 42.46 -8.19
C TYR A 270 -17.62 43.50 -9.33
N ALA A 271 -16.74 44.51 -9.32
CA ALA A 271 -16.68 45.57 -10.34
C ALA A 271 -15.79 45.21 -11.56
N THR A 272 -14.96 44.17 -11.47
CA THR A 272 -13.98 43.80 -12.51
C THR A 272 -14.63 43.05 -13.69
N LEU A 273 -15.91 42.67 -13.58
CA LEU A 273 -16.70 42.11 -14.69
C LEU A 273 -17.27 43.18 -15.64
N LEU A 274 -17.25 44.46 -15.24
CA LEU A 274 -17.84 45.58 -16.00
C LEU A 274 -16.81 46.38 -16.81
N TYR A 275 -15.53 46.21 -16.51
CA TYR A 275 -14.43 46.83 -17.24
C TYR A 275 -13.46 45.75 -17.68
N ASN A 276 -12.88 45.91 -18.85
CA ASN A 276 -11.97 44.96 -19.50
C ASN A 276 -10.61 44.85 -18.79
N ASP A 277 -10.62 44.82 -17.45
CA ASP A 277 -9.45 44.74 -16.60
C ASP A 277 -8.92 43.30 -16.61
N GLN A 278 -7.66 43.14 -17.04
CA GLN A 278 -6.93 41.88 -17.01
C GLN A 278 -6.83 41.38 -15.55
N SER A 279 -7.72 40.47 -15.17
CA SER A 279 -7.73 39.87 -13.84
C SER A 279 -6.90 38.59 -13.87
N ALA A 280 -5.83 38.56 -13.07
CA ALA A 280 -5.02 37.36 -12.89
C ALA A 280 -5.74 36.39 -11.96
N LEU A 281 -5.68 35.09 -12.26
CA LEU A 281 -6.29 34.04 -11.46
C LEU A 281 -5.77 34.12 -10.01
N SER A 282 -6.70 34.22 -9.05
CA SER A 282 -6.35 34.25 -7.63
C SER A 282 -6.35 32.84 -7.03
N HIS A 283 -5.69 32.68 -5.88
CA HIS A 283 -5.70 31.40 -5.15
C HIS A 283 -7.13 30.93 -4.80
N ARG A 284 -8.03 31.87 -4.51
CA ARG A 284 -9.44 31.57 -4.18
C ARG A 284 -10.18 30.95 -5.36
N ASP A 285 -9.85 31.37 -6.58
CA ASP A 285 -10.48 30.83 -7.79
C ASP A 285 -10.03 29.38 -8.04
N VAL A 286 -8.78 29.05 -7.69
CA VAL A 286 -8.26 27.68 -7.73
C VAL A 286 -8.89 26.81 -6.64
N GLU A 287 -9.00 27.32 -5.41
CA GLU A 287 -9.64 26.61 -4.31
C GLU A 287 -11.15 26.40 -4.53
N GLY A 288 -11.81 27.29 -5.27
CA GLY A 288 -13.23 27.13 -5.64
C GLY A 288 -13.52 25.89 -6.46
N SER A 289 -12.52 25.32 -7.13
CA SER A 289 -12.63 24.06 -7.89
C SER A 289 -12.29 22.82 -7.04
N TYR A 290 -11.86 22.96 -5.79
CA TYR A 290 -11.61 21.83 -4.90
C TYR A 290 -12.94 21.20 -4.42
N PRO A 291 -13.07 19.87 -4.33
CA PRO A 291 -12.08 18.82 -4.60
C PRO A 291 -12.09 18.27 -6.03
N ARG A 292 -13.05 18.67 -6.86
CA ARG A 292 -13.19 18.20 -8.25
C ARG A 292 -12.65 19.25 -9.21
N TYR A 293 -11.32 19.22 -9.39
CA TYR A 293 -10.67 20.02 -10.41
C TYR A 293 -11.12 19.61 -11.82
N PRO A 294 -11.17 20.55 -12.77
CA PRO A 294 -11.52 20.26 -14.16
C PRO A 294 -10.53 19.27 -14.78
N SER A 295 -11.06 18.30 -15.53
CA SER A 295 -10.22 17.39 -16.32
C SER A 295 -9.81 18.04 -17.64
N ILE A 296 -8.65 17.66 -18.19
CA ILE A 296 -8.16 18.19 -19.48
C ILE A 296 -9.13 17.89 -20.63
N HIS A 297 -9.93 16.84 -20.50
CA HIS A 297 -10.91 16.41 -21.51
C HIS A 297 -12.16 17.31 -21.56
N GLU A 298 -12.46 18.04 -20.47
CA GLU A 298 -13.57 18.99 -20.40
C GLU A 298 -13.23 20.35 -21.02
N ILE A 299 -11.94 20.62 -21.26
CA ILE A 299 -11.45 21.91 -21.72
C ILE A 299 -11.37 21.90 -23.26
N GLN A 300 -12.06 22.84 -23.88
CA GLN A 300 -12.02 23.09 -25.32
C GLN A 300 -11.29 24.41 -25.58
N LEU A 301 -10.29 24.37 -26.46
CA LEU A 301 -9.49 25.51 -26.90
C LEU A 301 -9.70 25.73 -28.38
N ASP A 302 -9.95 26.97 -28.77
CA ASP A 302 -10.05 27.39 -30.18
C ASP A 302 -8.65 27.38 -30.84
N GLU A 303 -8.59 27.34 -32.18
CA GLU A 303 -7.33 27.32 -32.94
C GLU A 303 -6.46 28.55 -32.62
N ASP A 304 -7.06 29.74 -32.54
CA ASP A 304 -6.37 30.98 -32.17
C ASP A 304 -5.80 30.93 -30.73
N GLU A 305 -6.43 30.15 -29.85
CA GLU A 305 -6.00 29.99 -28.45
C GLU A 305 -4.85 29.00 -28.30
N ARG A 306 -4.71 28.05 -29.23
CA ARG A 306 -3.66 27.03 -29.24
C ARG A 306 -2.30 27.56 -29.65
N ASP A 307 -2.29 28.67 -30.38
CA ASP A 307 -1.10 29.33 -30.92
C ASP A 307 -0.52 30.44 -30.00
N LEU A 308 -1.23 30.78 -28.92
CA LEU A 308 -0.78 31.70 -27.85
C LEU A 308 0.24 31.05 -26.91
#